data_AF-A0A9W7FPT9-F1
#
_entry.id   AF-A0A9W7FPT9-F1
#
_cell.length_a   1.000
_cell.length_b   1.000
_cell.length_c   1.000
_cell.angle_alpha   90.00
_cell.angle_beta   90.00
_cell.angle_gamma   90.00
#
_symmetry.space_group_name_H-M   'P 1'
#
loop_
_entity.id
_entity.type
_entity.pdbx_description
1 polymer ?
#
loop_
_entity_poly.entity_id
_entity_poly.type
_entity_poly.pdbx_seq_one_letter_code
_entity_poly.pdbx_strand_id
1 'polypeptide(L)'
;MNWTTIKSIPKVHPLAFGIVFSTFKTSFSDLLVQKTVEKREHIDWRRNAAFASFGCFYLGGVQYGLYVKVFRKMFPTSTTFPGKTIAQKMKDKQGMKETGYQVFIDQFVHHPFSYFPVFYATKEIVQNGTNADIKRAVFTDYFGTNFKDDVIALWKVWLPSTVLNFAFMPMWGRIPWVASTSLIWTCILSMMRGGNDQVVLDENEIVGPGVSGKSMAIYTGEYSPRLCPIDLDPQLSHIVVSASGKDKGGLVARMTEAVASAGGNVTTSKMHRLGDQFIILMHVSYDKEKVRHLDLLESIRNTSEELVIKINTLQPRATTLRSKTPDTLFNLHSIGPDRKGVVAQYAKTFHENNINIETLSSELKVVHGERVFVVDIEGSDHNGRANIEQFKDKLENIKKDLDVKTAKLQISNKDLNKR
;
A
#
# COMPACT_ATOMS: atom_id res chain seq x y z
N MET A 1 -36.20 -31.74 -2.94
CA MET A 1 -36.37 -30.81 -1.80
C MET A 1 -37.52 -29.86 -2.14
N ASN A 2 -38.67 -29.96 -1.46
CA ASN A 2 -39.88 -29.21 -1.82
C ASN A 2 -39.71 -27.70 -1.58
N TRP A 3 -40.22 -26.87 -2.50
CA TRP A 3 -40.15 -25.40 -2.46
C TRP A 3 -40.74 -24.79 -1.18
N THR A 4 -41.71 -25.47 -0.57
CA THR A 4 -42.31 -25.13 0.73
C THR A 4 -41.33 -25.29 1.89
N THR A 5 -40.52 -26.34 1.89
CA THR A 5 -39.45 -26.58 2.88
C THR A 5 -38.32 -25.56 2.74
N ILE A 6 -37.98 -25.15 1.52
CA ILE A 6 -36.97 -24.12 1.27
C ILE A 6 -37.41 -22.75 1.82
N LYS A 7 -38.70 -22.41 1.67
CA LYS A 7 -39.28 -21.16 2.20
C LYS A 7 -39.39 -21.12 3.73
N SER A 8 -39.43 -22.26 4.42
CA SER A 8 -39.53 -22.30 5.88
C SER A 8 -38.19 -22.17 6.60
N ILE A 9 -37.07 -22.51 5.95
CA ILE A 9 -35.73 -22.49 6.57
C ILE A 9 -35.38 -21.13 7.19
N PRO A 10 -35.57 -19.97 6.52
CA PRO A 10 -35.25 -18.67 7.12
C PRO A 10 -36.13 -18.31 8.33
N LYS A 11 -37.34 -18.90 8.43
CA LYS A 11 -38.27 -18.65 9.53
C LYS A 11 -38.02 -19.53 10.75
N VAL A 12 -37.60 -20.78 10.52
CA VAL A 12 -37.34 -21.77 11.56
C VAL A 12 -35.92 -21.62 12.14
N HIS A 13 -34.93 -21.31 11.30
CA HIS A 13 -33.54 -21.12 11.72
C HIS A 13 -32.94 -19.80 11.20
N PRO A 14 -33.43 -18.64 11.69
CA PRO A 14 -33.04 -17.33 11.18
C PRO A 14 -31.55 -17.01 11.39
N LEU A 15 -30.96 -17.43 12.51
CA LEU A 15 -29.52 -17.23 12.78
C LEU A 15 -28.65 -18.07 11.85
N ALA A 16 -28.96 -19.37 11.72
CA ALA A 16 -28.19 -20.26 10.86
C ALA A 16 -28.27 -19.82 9.38
N PHE A 17 -29.46 -19.40 8.94
CA PHE A 17 -29.63 -18.82 7.60
C PHE A 17 -28.82 -17.54 7.43
N GLY A 18 -28.86 -16.63 8.41
CA GLY A 18 -28.09 -15.38 8.39
C GLY A 18 -26.58 -15.59 8.29
N ILE A 19 -26.05 -16.57 9.02
CA ILE A 19 -24.63 -16.97 8.97
C ILE A 19 -24.29 -17.50 7.58
N VAL A 20 -24.99 -18.53 7.10
CA VAL A 20 -24.70 -19.16 5.81
C VAL A 20 -24.80 -18.15 4.66
N PHE A 21 -25.86 -17.35 4.66
CA PHE A 21 -26.07 -16.33 3.64
C PHE A 21 -24.97 -15.26 3.66
N SER A 22 -24.59 -14.79 4.84
CA SER A 22 -23.56 -13.75 4.98
C SER A 22 -22.19 -14.25 4.57
N THR A 23 -21.81 -15.48 4.95
CA THR A 23 -20.57 -16.13 4.53
C THR A 23 -20.51 -16.30 3.01
N PHE A 24 -21.59 -16.82 2.41
CA PHE A 24 -21.64 -17.00 0.96
C PHE A 24 -21.55 -15.65 0.23
N LYS A 25 -22.30 -14.65 0.68
CA LYS A 25 -22.28 -13.30 0.10
C LYS A 25 -20.89 -12.69 0.13
N THR A 26 -20.20 -12.72 1.28
CA THR A 26 -18.88 -12.10 1.40
C THR A 26 -17.82 -12.84 0.60
N SER A 27 -17.83 -14.18 0.62
CA SER A 27 -16.95 -14.98 -0.21
C SER A 27 -17.20 -14.73 -1.71
N PHE A 28 -18.46 -14.70 -2.14
CA PHE A 28 -18.82 -14.46 -3.54
C PHE A 28 -18.43 -13.05 -4.01
N SER A 29 -18.70 -12.01 -3.22
CA SER A 29 -18.30 -10.64 -3.52
C SER A 29 -16.79 -10.53 -3.72
N ASP A 30 -16.01 -11.19 -2.88
CA ASP A 30 -14.55 -11.18 -2.98
C ASP A 30 -14.05 -11.94 -4.21
N LEU A 31 -14.59 -13.13 -4.52
CA LEU A 31 -14.27 -13.87 -5.74
C LEU A 31 -14.61 -13.08 -7.01
N LEU A 32 -15.75 -12.38 -6.99
CA LEU A 32 -16.17 -11.53 -8.09
C LEU A 32 -15.14 -10.43 -8.33
N VAL A 33 -14.73 -9.70 -7.28
CA VAL A 33 -13.72 -8.64 -7.39
C VAL A 33 -12.38 -9.19 -7.90
N GLN A 34 -11.89 -10.28 -7.34
CA GLN A 34 -10.60 -10.86 -7.74
C GLN A 34 -10.58 -11.26 -9.23
N LYS A 35 -11.71 -11.76 -9.76
CA LYS A 35 -11.81 -12.26 -11.14
C LYS A 35 -12.18 -11.17 -12.15
N THR A 36 -13.11 -10.28 -11.83
CA THR A 36 -13.67 -9.33 -12.80
C THR A 36 -12.99 -7.97 -12.76
N VAL A 37 -12.63 -7.50 -11.56
CA VAL A 37 -12.00 -6.18 -11.36
C VAL A 37 -10.49 -6.33 -11.43
N GLU A 38 -9.92 -7.21 -10.59
CA GLU A 38 -8.46 -7.36 -10.48
C GLU A 38 -7.86 -8.28 -11.56
N LYS A 39 -8.70 -9.05 -12.27
CA LYS A 39 -8.30 -9.97 -13.36
C LYS A 39 -7.12 -10.88 -12.98
N ARG A 40 -7.08 -11.37 -11.74
CA ARG A 40 -6.00 -12.25 -11.28
C ARG A 40 -6.03 -13.59 -12.01
N GLU A 41 -4.86 -14.10 -12.42
CA GLU A 41 -4.73 -15.46 -12.96
C GLU A 41 -4.97 -16.53 -11.89
N HIS A 42 -4.58 -16.25 -10.64
CA HIS A 42 -4.76 -17.14 -9.50
C HIS A 42 -5.59 -16.49 -8.39
N ILE A 43 -6.55 -17.25 -7.86
CA ILE A 43 -7.43 -16.81 -6.78
C ILE A 43 -6.68 -16.84 -5.45
N ASP A 44 -6.71 -15.73 -4.73
CA ASP A 44 -6.24 -15.63 -3.36
C ASP A 44 -7.29 -16.19 -2.39
N TRP A 45 -7.12 -17.47 -2.07
CA TRP A 45 -8.00 -18.19 -1.16
C TRP A 45 -7.84 -17.76 0.30
N ARG A 46 -6.69 -17.18 0.71
CA ARG A 46 -6.50 -16.67 2.07
C ARG A 46 -7.29 -15.38 2.28
N ARG A 47 -7.23 -14.47 1.31
CA ARG A 47 -8.12 -13.30 1.25
C ARG A 47 -9.58 -13.73 1.26
N ASN A 48 -9.96 -14.69 0.42
CA ASN A 48 -11.34 -15.15 0.38
C ASN A 48 -11.80 -15.74 1.72
N ALA A 49 -10.93 -16.50 2.39
CA ALA A 49 -11.18 -17.02 3.73
C ALA A 49 -11.37 -15.89 4.77
N ALA A 50 -10.65 -14.77 4.65
CA ALA A 50 -10.83 -13.62 5.54
C ALA A 50 -12.24 -13.02 5.37
N PHE A 51 -12.69 -12.82 4.13
CA PHE A 51 -14.05 -12.34 3.85
C PHE A 51 -15.13 -13.34 4.28
N ALA A 52 -14.92 -14.63 4.03
CA ALA A 52 -15.83 -15.69 4.46
C ALA A 52 -15.94 -15.74 6.00
N SER A 53 -14.80 -15.62 6.71
CA SER A 53 -14.75 -15.62 8.18
C SER A 53 -15.44 -14.39 8.75
N PHE A 54 -15.17 -13.20 8.21
CA PHE A 54 -15.83 -11.97 8.61
C PHE A 54 -17.34 -12.04 8.37
N GLY A 55 -17.78 -12.58 7.23
CA GLY A 55 -19.18 -12.82 6.92
C GLY A 55 -19.85 -13.80 7.88
N CYS A 56 -19.15 -14.87 8.26
CA CYS A 56 -19.65 -15.89 9.19
C CYS A 56 -19.84 -15.32 10.60
N PHE A 57 -18.76 -14.83 11.19
CA PHE A 57 -18.74 -14.48 12.61
C PHE A 57 -19.36 -13.12 12.87
N TYR A 58 -18.96 -12.09 12.11
CA TYR A 58 -19.40 -10.73 12.37
C TYR A 58 -20.77 -10.44 11.75
N LEU A 59 -20.90 -10.56 10.43
CA LEU A 59 -22.17 -10.23 9.75
C LEU A 59 -23.29 -11.23 10.08
N GLY A 60 -22.96 -12.53 10.13
CA GLY A 60 -23.91 -13.59 10.44
C GLY A 60 -24.30 -13.65 11.90
N GLY A 61 -23.30 -13.64 12.80
CA GLY A 61 -23.50 -13.81 14.24
C GLY A 61 -23.72 -12.50 14.99
N VAL A 62 -22.67 -11.68 15.08
CA VAL A 62 -22.64 -10.47 15.92
C VAL A 62 -23.67 -9.44 15.46
N GLN A 63 -23.72 -9.17 14.16
CA GLN A 63 -24.62 -8.19 13.58
C GLN A 63 -26.09 -8.62 13.74
N TYR A 64 -26.39 -9.91 13.58
CA TYR A 64 -27.74 -10.43 13.88
C TYR A 64 -28.13 -10.14 15.34
N GLY A 65 -27.23 -10.41 16.30
CA GLY A 65 -27.47 -10.11 17.71
C GLY A 65 -27.71 -8.61 17.96
N LEU A 66 -26.88 -7.76 17.37
CA LEU A 66 -26.94 -6.30 17.52
C LEU A 66 -28.25 -5.72 16.95
N TYR A 67 -28.62 -6.08 15.71
CA TYR A 67 -29.82 -5.53 15.08
C TYR A 67 -31.12 -6.16 15.61
N VAL A 68 -31.15 -7.48 15.86
CA VAL A 68 -32.39 -8.16 16.27
C VAL A 68 -32.68 -8.02 17.76
N LYS A 69 -31.65 -8.03 18.63
CA LYS A 69 -31.84 -7.95 20.08
C LYS A 69 -31.64 -6.53 20.62
N VAL A 70 -30.53 -5.87 20.25
CA VAL A 70 -30.14 -4.58 20.87
C VAL A 70 -30.91 -3.43 20.24
N PHE A 71 -30.86 -3.28 18.92
CA PHE A 71 -31.53 -2.16 18.24
C PHE A 71 -33.05 -2.22 18.38
N ARG A 72 -33.65 -3.41 18.32
CA ARG A 72 -35.08 -3.60 18.59
C ARG A 72 -35.48 -3.17 20.01
N LYS A 73 -34.60 -3.36 21.00
CA LYS A 73 -34.86 -2.93 22.39
C LYS A 73 -34.66 -1.43 22.59
N MET A 74 -33.68 -0.83 21.90
CA MET A 74 -33.41 0.61 21.97
C MET A 74 -34.44 1.46 21.21
N PHE A 75 -35.01 0.94 20.12
CA PHE A 75 -35.95 1.66 19.25
C PHE A 75 -37.21 0.82 18.98
N PRO A 76 -38.13 0.68 19.95
CA PRO A 76 -39.30 -0.18 19.80
C PRO A 76 -40.27 0.31 18.70
N THR A 77 -40.38 1.62 18.47
CA THR A 77 -41.28 2.22 17.46
C THR A 77 -40.74 2.09 16.04
N SER A 78 -39.45 1.82 15.86
CA SER A 78 -38.80 1.62 14.55
C SER A 78 -39.27 0.36 13.82
N THR A 79 -40.02 -0.53 14.46
CA THR A 79 -40.60 -1.72 13.81
C THR A 79 -41.87 -1.39 13.03
N THR A 80 -42.61 -0.35 13.43
CA THR A 80 -43.88 0.05 12.79
C THR A 80 -43.70 1.19 11.79
N PHE A 81 -42.71 2.08 12.00
CA PHE A 81 -42.41 3.18 11.09
C PHE A 81 -42.06 2.75 9.65
N PRO A 82 -41.30 1.66 9.42
CA PRO A 82 -41.02 1.18 8.08
C PRO A 82 -42.29 0.83 7.31
N GLY A 83 -43.29 0.24 7.97
CA GLY A 83 -44.56 -0.20 7.38
C GLY A 83 -45.49 0.91 6.89
N LYS A 84 -45.25 2.16 7.30
CA LYS A 84 -46.12 3.31 6.99
C LYS A 84 -45.93 3.80 5.55
N THR A 85 -47.00 4.36 4.97
CA THR A 85 -46.93 5.03 3.65
C THR A 85 -46.09 6.31 3.73
N ILE A 86 -45.61 6.83 2.60
CA ILE A 86 -44.76 8.05 2.56
C ILE A 86 -45.48 9.23 3.24
N ALA A 87 -46.77 9.42 2.97
CA ALA A 87 -47.58 10.48 3.58
C ALA A 87 -47.73 10.31 5.11
N GLN A 88 -47.82 9.07 5.60
CA GLN A 88 -47.89 8.78 7.04
C GLN A 88 -46.53 8.96 7.73
N LYS A 89 -45.43 8.64 7.05
CA LYS A 89 -44.07 8.87 7.56
C LYS A 89 -43.76 10.35 7.74
N MET A 90 -44.15 11.20 6.79
CA MET A 90 -43.94 12.65 6.89
C MET A 90 -44.70 13.28 8.07
N LYS A 91 -45.79 12.66 8.53
CA LYS A 91 -46.55 13.10 9.70
C LYS A 91 -46.03 12.50 11.02
N ASP A 92 -45.28 11.40 10.97
CA ASP A 92 -44.73 10.70 12.13
C ASP A 92 -43.34 11.21 12.50
N LYS A 93 -43.32 12.38 13.16
CA LYS A 93 -42.08 13.04 13.63
C LYS A 93 -41.27 12.15 14.58
N GLN A 94 -41.94 11.32 15.39
CA GLN A 94 -41.27 10.45 16.36
C GLN A 94 -40.56 9.29 15.66
N GLY A 95 -41.23 8.61 14.71
CA GLY A 95 -40.63 7.54 13.93
C GLY A 95 -39.48 8.02 13.03
N MET A 96 -39.58 9.24 12.49
CA MET A 96 -38.47 9.89 11.78
C MET A 96 -37.26 10.14 12.70
N LYS A 97 -37.50 10.63 13.92
CA LYS A 97 -36.44 10.90 14.89
C LYS A 97 -35.72 9.62 15.33
N GLU A 98 -36.47 8.56 15.64
CA GLU A 98 -35.90 7.26 15.98
C GLU A 98 -35.11 6.64 14.83
N THR A 99 -35.62 6.73 13.60
CA THR A 99 -34.89 6.28 12.40
C THR A 99 -33.61 7.06 12.21
N GLY A 100 -33.64 8.39 12.39
CA GLY A 100 -32.46 9.25 12.34
C GLY A 100 -31.41 8.84 13.38
N TYR A 101 -31.82 8.58 14.63
CA TYR A 101 -30.90 8.09 15.67
C TYR A 101 -30.34 6.71 15.35
N GLN A 102 -31.14 5.80 14.80
CA GLN A 102 -30.68 4.48 14.40
C GLN A 102 -29.60 4.58 13.32
N VAL A 103 -29.81 5.41 12.30
CA VAL A 103 -28.83 5.65 11.23
C VAL A 103 -27.58 6.33 11.80
N PHE A 104 -27.74 7.28 12.72
CA PHE A 104 -26.61 7.95 13.35
C PHE A 104 -25.73 6.99 14.14
N ILE A 105 -26.32 6.21 15.07
CA ILE A 105 -25.58 5.23 15.85
C ILE A 105 -24.92 4.21 14.92
N ASP A 106 -25.63 3.78 13.88
CA ASP A 106 -25.08 2.79 12.97
C ASP A 106 -23.88 3.34 12.19
N GLN A 107 -24.02 4.50 11.55
CA GLN A 107 -23.03 5.04 10.62
C GLN A 107 -21.88 5.78 11.30
N PHE A 108 -22.09 6.34 12.50
CA PHE A 108 -21.09 7.15 13.20
C PHE A 108 -20.49 6.45 14.43
N VAL A 109 -21.13 5.39 14.94
CA VAL A 109 -20.63 4.67 16.13
C VAL A 109 -20.29 3.22 15.79
N HIS A 110 -21.29 2.44 15.40
CA HIS A 110 -21.12 1.01 15.17
C HIS A 110 -20.16 0.71 14.01
N HIS A 111 -20.32 1.37 12.85
CA HIS A 111 -19.45 1.09 11.72
C HIS A 111 -17.99 1.55 11.96
N PRO A 112 -17.72 2.79 12.41
CA PRO A 112 -16.35 3.25 12.61
C PRO A 112 -15.61 2.56 13.76
N PHE A 113 -16.31 2.19 14.85
CA PHE A 113 -15.66 1.69 16.06
C PHE A 113 -15.88 0.20 16.35
N SER A 114 -16.69 -0.50 15.55
CA SER A 114 -16.88 -1.95 15.70
C SER A 114 -16.72 -2.69 14.38
N TYR A 115 -17.44 -2.30 13.33
CA TYR A 115 -17.40 -3.01 12.05
C TYR A 115 -15.99 -3.06 11.46
N PHE A 116 -15.36 -1.90 11.27
CA PHE A 116 -14.04 -1.83 10.66
C PHE A 116 -12.93 -2.41 11.55
N PRO A 117 -12.83 -2.08 12.86
CA PRO A 117 -11.83 -2.72 13.72
C PRO A 117 -11.91 -4.25 13.70
N VAL A 118 -13.12 -4.82 13.73
CA VAL A 118 -13.28 -6.27 13.67
C VAL A 118 -12.94 -6.83 12.29
N PHE A 119 -13.24 -6.10 11.21
CA PHE A 119 -12.81 -6.48 9.87
C PHE A 119 -11.28 -6.56 9.76
N TYR A 120 -10.56 -5.52 10.19
CA TYR A 120 -9.10 -5.49 10.17
C TYR A 120 -8.48 -6.58 11.05
N ALA A 121 -9.03 -6.81 12.25
CA ALA A 121 -8.60 -7.89 13.11
C ALA A 121 -8.81 -9.27 12.47
N THR A 122 -9.99 -9.50 11.87
CA THR A 122 -10.31 -10.77 11.20
C THR A 122 -9.39 -10.99 10.00
N LYS A 123 -9.17 -9.94 9.21
CA LYS A 123 -8.25 -9.96 8.07
C LYS A 123 -6.84 -10.37 8.51
N GLU A 124 -6.30 -9.69 9.51
CA GLU A 124 -4.96 -9.93 10.04
C GLU A 124 -4.79 -11.38 10.55
N ILE A 125 -5.75 -11.86 11.34
CA ILE A 125 -5.72 -13.23 11.88
C ILE A 125 -5.73 -14.26 10.75
N VAL A 126 -6.60 -14.10 9.76
CA VAL A 126 -6.77 -15.11 8.70
C VAL A 126 -5.61 -15.11 7.71
N GLN A 127 -5.02 -13.95 7.43
CA GLN A 127 -3.94 -13.85 6.45
C GLN A 127 -2.56 -14.17 7.04
N ASN A 128 -2.30 -13.75 8.29
CA ASN A 128 -0.99 -13.86 8.93
C ASN A 128 -0.91 -14.99 9.97
N GLY A 129 -2.04 -15.61 10.33
CA GLY A 129 -2.07 -16.80 11.19
C GLY A 129 -1.37 -16.60 12.52
N THR A 130 -0.30 -17.38 12.77
CA THR A 130 0.50 -17.30 14.01
C THR A 130 1.27 -16.00 14.18
N ASN A 131 1.53 -15.27 13.10
CA ASN A 131 2.26 -13.99 13.11
C ASN A 131 1.31 -12.77 13.11
N ALA A 132 0.01 -12.97 13.36
CA ALA A 132 -0.98 -11.91 13.31
C ALA A 132 -0.75 -10.85 14.39
N ASP A 133 -0.55 -9.59 14.00
CA ASP A 133 -0.51 -8.45 14.91
C ASP A 133 -1.80 -7.65 14.83
N ILE A 134 -2.77 -8.06 15.64
CA ILE A 134 -4.09 -7.43 15.72
C ILE A 134 -3.98 -5.97 16.17
N LYS A 135 -3.01 -5.65 17.04
CA LYS A 135 -2.86 -4.28 17.55
C LYS A 135 -2.40 -3.37 16.43
N ARG A 136 -1.40 -3.78 15.64
CA ARG A 136 -0.96 -3.06 14.45
C ARG A 136 -2.10 -2.89 13.46
N ALA A 137 -2.81 -3.97 13.13
CA ALA A 137 -3.91 -3.93 12.15
C ALA A 137 -5.04 -2.98 12.56
N VAL A 138 -5.40 -2.91 13.84
CA VAL A 138 -6.52 -2.07 14.31
C VAL A 138 -6.07 -0.63 14.60
N PHE A 139 -4.98 -0.44 15.35
CA PHE A 139 -4.60 0.90 15.81
C PHE A 139 -3.73 1.63 14.80
N THR A 140 -2.80 0.95 14.14
CA THR A 140 -1.89 1.57 13.18
C THR A 140 -2.53 1.62 11.79
N ASP A 141 -2.94 0.47 11.26
CA ASP A 141 -3.42 0.39 9.88
C ASP A 141 -4.80 1.04 9.75
N TYR A 142 -5.76 0.66 10.61
CA TYR A 142 -7.08 1.25 10.57
C TYR A 142 -7.13 2.66 11.18
N PHE A 143 -6.97 2.82 12.49
CA PHE A 143 -7.12 4.15 13.12
C PHE A 143 -6.05 5.17 12.69
N GLY A 144 -4.83 4.74 12.45
CA GLY A 144 -3.73 5.62 12.06
C GLY A 144 -3.78 6.04 10.59
N THR A 145 -4.07 5.11 9.69
CA THR A 145 -3.89 5.34 8.25
C THR A 145 -5.20 5.36 7.48
N ASN A 146 -6.05 4.35 7.65
CA ASN A 146 -7.17 4.10 6.73
C ASN A 146 -8.54 4.60 7.21
N PHE A 147 -8.64 5.08 8.46
CA PHE A 147 -9.91 5.44 9.11
C PHE A 147 -10.76 6.40 8.27
N LYS A 148 -10.16 7.51 7.80
CA LYS A 148 -10.88 8.53 7.05
C LYS A 148 -11.40 7.99 5.72
N ASP A 149 -10.56 7.29 4.98
CA ASP A 149 -10.90 6.78 3.65
C ASP A 149 -12.00 5.72 3.72
N ASP A 150 -11.90 4.81 4.70
CA ASP A 150 -12.87 3.73 4.91
C ASP A 150 -14.24 4.26 5.33
N VAL A 151 -14.27 5.19 6.29
CA VAL A 151 -15.51 5.79 6.78
C VAL A 151 -16.16 6.67 5.70
N ILE A 152 -15.39 7.47 4.96
CA ILE A 152 -15.93 8.29 3.86
C ILE A 152 -16.47 7.41 2.74
N ALA A 153 -15.76 6.34 2.37
CA ALA A 153 -16.25 5.39 1.37
C ALA A 153 -17.55 4.71 1.81
N LEU A 154 -17.63 4.30 3.08
CA LEU A 154 -18.85 3.76 3.67
C LEU A 154 -20.00 4.76 3.55
N TRP A 155 -19.79 6.00 3.98
CA TRP A 155 -20.84 7.02 3.98
C TRP A 155 -21.31 7.38 2.57
N LYS A 156 -20.42 7.41 1.58
CA LYS A 156 -20.78 7.63 0.17
C LYS A 156 -21.76 6.57 -0.36
N VAL A 157 -21.71 5.35 0.17
CA VAL A 157 -22.61 4.27 -0.22
C VAL A 157 -23.85 4.22 0.67
N TRP A 158 -23.64 4.16 1.98
CA TRP A 158 -24.70 3.86 2.93
C TRP A 158 -25.58 5.05 3.27
N LEU A 159 -25.06 6.29 3.40
CA LEU A 159 -25.94 7.43 3.71
C LEU A 159 -26.94 7.69 2.58
N PRO A 160 -26.54 7.79 1.29
CA PRO A 160 -27.49 7.95 0.18
C PRO A 160 -28.43 6.75 0.06
N SER A 161 -27.91 5.53 0.15
CA SER A 161 -28.73 4.31 0.10
C SER A 161 -29.80 4.29 1.20
N THR A 162 -29.46 4.73 2.41
CA THR A 162 -30.35 4.75 3.55
C THR A 162 -31.45 5.80 3.37
N VAL A 163 -31.11 6.99 2.87
CA VAL A 163 -32.10 8.02 2.51
C VAL A 163 -33.06 7.49 1.45
N LEU A 164 -32.53 6.88 0.37
CA LEU A 164 -33.35 6.33 -0.70
C LEU A 164 -34.28 5.20 -0.21
N ASN A 165 -33.77 4.33 0.66
CA ASN A 165 -34.54 3.24 1.24
C ASN A 165 -35.71 3.75 2.11
N PHE A 166 -35.46 4.73 2.98
CA PHE A 166 -36.49 5.25 3.86
C PHE A 166 -37.48 6.18 3.16
N ALA A 167 -37.03 6.97 2.19
CA ALA A 167 -37.85 7.94 1.49
C ALA A 167 -38.72 7.32 0.38
N PHE A 168 -38.16 6.42 -0.45
CA PHE A 168 -38.80 6.04 -1.72
C PHE A 168 -39.13 4.56 -1.85
N MET A 169 -38.49 3.65 -1.08
CA MET A 169 -38.67 2.22 -1.32
C MET A 169 -39.98 1.64 -0.76
N PRO A 170 -40.76 0.93 -1.60
CA PRO A 170 -41.95 0.21 -1.16
C PRO A 170 -41.56 -0.95 -0.22
N MET A 171 -42.49 -1.40 0.62
CA MET A 171 -42.20 -2.38 1.69
C MET A 171 -41.54 -3.67 1.19
N TRP A 172 -41.94 -4.16 0.02
CA TRP A 172 -41.37 -5.35 -0.58
C TRP A 172 -39.94 -5.13 -1.13
N GLY A 173 -39.61 -3.90 -1.55
CA GLY A 173 -38.35 -3.56 -2.21
C GLY A 173 -37.19 -3.23 -1.26
N ARG A 174 -37.46 -3.00 0.03
CA ARG A 174 -36.44 -2.56 0.99
C ARG A 174 -35.41 -3.62 1.33
N ILE A 175 -35.84 -4.86 1.55
CA ILE A 175 -34.94 -5.97 1.86
C ILE A 175 -34.01 -6.25 0.66
N PRO A 176 -34.53 -6.38 -0.59
CA PRO A 176 -33.69 -6.47 -1.78
C PRO A 176 -32.73 -5.28 -1.96
N TRP A 177 -33.18 -4.05 -1.69
CA TRP A 177 -32.33 -2.85 -1.78
C TRP A 177 -31.13 -2.93 -0.82
N VAL A 178 -31.38 -3.18 0.47
CA VAL A 178 -30.31 -3.29 1.47
C VAL A 178 -29.37 -4.44 1.14
N ALA A 179 -29.89 -5.58 0.67
CA ALA A 179 -29.05 -6.69 0.23
C ALA A 179 -28.16 -6.33 -0.97
N SER A 180 -28.69 -5.57 -1.94
CA SER A 180 -27.95 -5.10 -3.11
C SER A 180 -26.86 -4.09 -2.73
N THR A 181 -27.20 -3.09 -1.92
CA THR A 181 -26.22 -2.14 -1.36
C THR A 181 -25.14 -2.87 -0.57
N SER A 182 -25.52 -3.87 0.22
CA SER A 182 -24.57 -4.66 1.00
C SER A 182 -23.61 -5.45 0.11
N LEU A 183 -24.08 -6.02 -1.00
CA LEU A 183 -23.24 -6.71 -1.97
C LEU A 183 -22.25 -5.74 -2.63
N ILE A 184 -22.73 -4.58 -3.09
CA ILE A 184 -21.89 -3.52 -3.69
C ILE A 184 -20.82 -3.06 -2.70
N TRP A 185 -21.23 -2.76 -1.46
CA TRP A 185 -20.31 -2.37 -0.40
C TRP A 185 -19.26 -3.45 -0.10
N THR A 186 -19.65 -4.72 -0.08
CA THR A 186 -18.71 -5.81 0.16
C THR A 186 -17.69 -5.94 -0.97
N CYS A 187 -18.10 -5.71 -2.23
CA CYS A 187 -17.17 -5.63 -3.35
C CYS A 187 -16.22 -4.42 -3.20
N ILE A 188 -16.73 -3.24 -2.82
CA ILE A 188 -15.90 -2.06 -2.56
C ILE A 188 -14.89 -2.31 -1.46
N LEU A 189 -15.32 -2.92 -0.35
CA LEU A 189 -14.44 -3.26 0.76
C LEU A 189 -13.37 -4.28 0.34
N SER A 190 -13.73 -5.25 -0.50
CA SER A 190 -12.77 -6.19 -1.11
C SER A 190 -11.78 -5.47 -2.03
N MET A 191 -12.22 -4.54 -2.87
CA MET A 191 -11.32 -3.74 -3.72
C MET A 191 -10.37 -2.87 -2.89
N MET A 192 -10.89 -2.19 -1.87
CA MET A 192 -10.10 -1.26 -1.06
C MET A 192 -9.13 -1.99 -0.13
N ARG A 193 -9.54 -3.12 0.45
CA ARG A 193 -8.85 -3.74 1.60
C ARG A 193 -8.63 -5.25 1.48
N GLY A 194 -8.96 -5.88 0.35
CA GLY A 194 -8.83 -7.33 0.22
C GLY A 194 -7.41 -7.83 -0.02
N GLY A 195 -6.57 -7.07 -0.70
CA GLY A 195 -5.15 -7.43 -0.84
C GLY A 195 -4.35 -7.27 0.46
N ASN A 196 -3.36 -8.15 0.66
CA ASN A 196 -2.14 -7.77 1.39
C ASN A 196 -1.26 -7.07 0.36
N ASP A 197 -1.04 -5.77 0.52
CA ASP A 197 -0.08 -4.98 -0.25
C ASP A 197 -0.15 -5.14 -1.77
N GLN A 198 -1.35 -5.07 -2.33
CA GLN A 198 -1.46 -4.47 -3.65
C GLN A 198 -1.81 -3.01 -3.46
N VAL A 199 -0.74 -2.22 -3.43
CA VAL A 199 -0.70 -0.91 -4.03
C VAL A 199 -1.68 -0.90 -5.20
N VAL A 200 -2.86 -0.32 -4.98
CA VAL A 200 -3.66 0.16 -6.10
C VAL A 200 -2.74 1.20 -6.73
N LEU A 201 -2.12 0.83 -7.85
CA LEU A 201 -1.60 1.79 -8.80
C LEU A 201 -2.84 2.59 -9.19
N ASP A 202 -2.95 3.77 -8.60
CA ASP A 202 -3.92 4.76 -9.05
C ASP A 202 -3.63 4.91 -10.55
N GLU A 203 -4.64 4.77 -11.41
CA GLU A 203 -4.46 4.91 -12.86
C GLU A 203 -3.88 6.31 -13.21
N ASN A 204 -3.94 7.25 -12.27
CA ASN A 204 -3.33 8.58 -12.34
C ASN A 204 -1.89 8.65 -11.78
N GLU A 205 -1.34 7.59 -11.20
CA GLU A 205 0.03 7.52 -10.70
C GLU A 205 0.97 7.23 -11.87
N ILE A 206 1.59 8.27 -12.39
CA ILE A 206 2.48 8.20 -13.55
C ILE A 206 3.78 7.50 -13.11
N VAL A 207 3.84 6.17 -13.28
CA VAL A 207 4.97 5.32 -12.88
C VAL A 207 6.17 5.52 -13.81
N GLY A 208 7.22 6.21 -13.34
CA GLY A 208 8.54 6.30 -13.99
C GLY A 208 9.18 4.92 -14.29
N PRO A 209 10.20 4.84 -15.15
CA PRO A 209 11.03 3.65 -15.31
C PRO A 209 11.88 3.34 -14.06
N GLY A 210 11.89 4.25 -13.07
CA GLY A 210 12.34 3.97 -11.70
C GLY A 210 11.25 3.28 -10.88
N VAL A 211 11.65 2.47 -9.90
CA VAL A 211 10.74 1.81 -8.96
C VAL A 211 9.78 2.85 -8.38
N SER A 212 8.46 2.71 -8.60
CA SER A 212 7.48 3.70 -8.16
C SER A 212 7.59 3.96 -6.66
N GLY A 213 7.26 5.16 -6.16
CA GLY A 213 7.34 5.46 -4.72
C GLY A 213 6.62 4.44 -3.83
N LYS A 214 5.57 3.78 -4.34
CA LYS A 214 4.87 2.68 -3.65
C LYS A 214 5.52 1.30 -3.82
N SER A 215 6.09 0.98 -4.99
CA SER A 215 6.89 -0.25 -5.17
C SER A 215 8.21 -0.17 -4.39
N MET A 216 8.72 1.05 -4.19
CA MET A 216 9.87 1.35 -3.36
C MET A 216 9.49 1.34 -1.89
N ALA A 217 8.29 1.79 -1.51
CA ALA A 217 7.75 1.60 -0.17
C ALA A 217 7.62 0.11 0.22
N ILE A 218 7.41 -0.81 -0.73
CA ILE A 218 7.49 -2.27 -0.50
C ILE A 218 8.94 -2.69 -0.26
N TYR A 219 9.89 -2.17 -1.04
CA TYR A 219 11.33 -2.44 -0.86
C TYR A 219 11.92 -1.84 0.43
N THR A 220 11.37 -0.72 0.91
CA THR A 220 11.78 -0.03 2.15
C THR A 220 10.83 -0.29 3.33
N GLY A 221 9.77 -1.08 3.12
CA GLY A 221 8.67 -1.31 4.08
C GLY A 221 9.09 -2.15 5.27
N GLU A 222 10.09 -3.00 5.08
CA GLU A 222 10.94 -3.43 6.18
C GLU A 222 12.09 -2.45 6.29
N TYR A 223 12.27 -1.92 7.50
CA TYR A 223 13.44 -1.13 7.90
C TYR A 223 14.68 -2.04 7.80
N SER A 224 15.12 -2.38 6.59
CA SER A 224 16.36 -3.10 6.37
C SER A 224 17.44 -2.04 6.39
N PRO A 225 18.21 -1.92 7.49
CA PRO A 225 19.31 -0.97 7.51
C PRO A 225 20.20 -1.28 6.31
N ARG A 226 20.43 -0.27 5.45
CA ARG A 226 21.47 -0.34 4.41
C ARG A 226 22.83 -0.42 5.11
N LEU A 227 23.14 -1.59 5.64
CA LEU A 227 24.44 -1.92 6.20
C LEU A 227 25.42 -1.90 5.03
N CYS A 228 26.57 -1.26 5.25
CA CYS A 228 27.62 -1.29 4.25
C CYS A 228 28.02 -2.75 4.04
N PRO A 229 28.05 -3.29 2.81
CA PRO A 229 28.44 -4.69 2.59
C PRO A 229 29.80 -5.07 3.20
N ILE A 230 30.71 -4.10 3.33
CA ILE A 230 31.99 -4.26 4.02
C ILE A 230 31.81 -4.56 5.52
N ASP A 231 30.82 -3.95 6.16
CA ASP A 231 30.52 -4.13 7.59
C ASP A 231 29.85 -5.49 7.86
N LEU A 232 29.14 -6.04 6.86
CA LEU A 232 28.49 -7.35 6.96
C LEU A 232 29.50 -8.49 6.93
N ASP A 233 30.52 -8.38 6.09
CA ASP A 233 31.54 -9.42 5.91
C ASP A 233 32.97 -8.85 6.06
N PRO A 234 33.38 -8.43 7.28
CA PRO A 234 34.69 -7.79 7.49
C PRO A 234 35.87 -8.73 7.21
N GLN A 235 35.63 -10.05 7.21
CA GLN A 235 36.62 -11.07 6.86
C GLN A 235 36.90 -11.18 5.35
N LEU A 236 35.97 -10.73 4.50
CA LEU A 236 36.11 -10.77 3.05
C LEU A 236 36.83 -9.53 2.53
N SER A 237 37.41 -9.66 1.34
CA SER A 237 37.91 -8.53 0.58
C SER A 237 36.82 -7.99 -0.33
N HIS A 238 36.81 -6.67 -0.53
CA HIS A 238 35.71 -5.95 -1.18
C HIS A 238 36.25 -5.04 -2.29
N ILE A 239 35.61 -5.04 -3.44
CA ILE A 239 35.89 -4.13 -4.56
C ILE A 239 34.61 -3.47 -5.05
N VAL A 240 34.73 -2.28 -5.63
CA VAL A 240 33.67 -1.64 -6.41
C VAL A 240 34.08 -1.62 -7.87
N VAL A 241 33.21 -2.17 -8.71
CA VAL A 241 33.33 -2.17 -10.17
C VAL A 241 32.35 -1.15 -10.72
N SER A 242 32.86 -0.17 -11.46
CA SER A 242 32.06 0.76 -12.26
C SER A 242 32.31 0.46 -13.73
N ALA A 243 31.28 0.16 -14.51
CA ALA A 243 31.41 -0.04 -15.95
C ALA A 243 30.42 0.87 -16.69
N SER A 244 30.89 1.54 -17.74
CA SER A 244 30.06 2.43 -18.56
C SER A 244 30.44 2.36 -20.03
N GLY A 245 29.46 2.38 -20.93
CA GLY A 245 29.68 2.35 -22.38
C GLY A 245 28.38 2.17 -23.16
N LYS A 246 28.48 1.77 -24.42
CA LYS A 246 27.29 1.49 -25.24
C LYS A 246 26.56 0.25 -24.76
N ASP A 247 25.23 0.33 -24.68
CA ASP A 247 24.38 -0.78 -24.29
C ASP A 247 24.32 -1.85 -25.39
N LYS A 248 24.43 -3.11 -24.97
CA LYS A 248 24.34 -4.30 -25.82
C LYS A 248 23.74 -5.44 -25.03
N GLY A 249 22.98 -6.28 -25.72
CA GLY A 249 22.44 -7.51 -25.16
C GLY A 249 23.55 -8.36 -24.50
N GLY A 250 23.28 -8.83 -23.27
CA GLY A 250 24.15 -9.75 -22.55
C GLY A 250 25.31 -9.13 -21.77
N LEU A 251 25.47 -7.79 -21.72
CA LEU A 251 26.57 -7.17 -20.95
C LEU A 251 26.52 -7.51 -19.45
N VAL A 252 25.33 -7.46 -18.85
CA VAL A 252 25.15 -7.80 -17.43
C VAL A 252 25.47 -9.28 -17.16
N ALA A 253 25.01 -10.17 -18.03
CA ALA A 253 25.31 -11.60 -17.93
C ALA A 253 26.83 -11.83 -17.98
N ARG A 254 27.51 -11.31 -19.00
CA ARG A 254 28.98 -11.43 -19.13
C ARG A 254 29.73 -10.90 -17.90
N MET A 255 29.36 -9.72 -17.39
CA MET A 255 30.03 -9.10 -16.23
C MET A 255 29.82 -9.93 -14.95
N THR A 256 28.60 -10.39 -14.71
CA THR A 256 28.27 -11.19 -13.50
C THR A 256 28.86 -12.59 -13.58
N GLU A 257 28.90 -13.21 -14.76
CA GLU A 257 29.58 -14.48 -15.02
C GLU A 257 31.10 -14.36 -14.84
N ALA A 258 31.73 -13.28 -15.30
CA ALA A 258 33.16 -13.03 -15.12
C ALA A 258 33.53 -12.90 -13.63
N VAL A 259 32.68 -12.23 -12.85
CA VAL A 259 32.83 -12.15 -11.38
C VAL A 259 32.69 -13.53 -10.73
N ALA A 260 31.62 -14.25 -11.05
CA ALA A 260 31.32 -15.55 -10.46
C ALA A 260 32.38 -16.62 -10.81
N SER A 261 32.82 -16.65 -12.07
CA SER A 261 33.83 -17.61 -12.56
C SER A 261 35.20 -17.39 -11.93
N ALA A 262 35.52 -16.16 -11.54
CA ALA A 262 36.74 -15.83 -10.80
C ALA A 262 36.58 -15.99 -9.28
N GLY A 263 35.46 -16.53 -8.79
CA GLY A 263 35.21 -16.78 -7.36
C GLY A 263 34.78 -15.55 -6.56
N GLY A 264 34.40 -14.46 -7.23
CA GLY A 264 33.79 -13.29 -6.59
C GLY A 264 32.27 -13.40 -6.49
N ASN A 265 31.68 -12.63 -5.58
CA ASN A 265 30.24 -12.54 -5.38
C ASN A 265 29.75 -11.09 -5.49
N VAL A 266 28.75 -10.83 -6.33
CA VAL A 266 28.12 -9.50 -6.41
C VAL A 266 27.15 -9.35 -5.25
N THR A 267 27.46 -8.52 -4.26
CA THR A 267 26.61 -8.35 -3.08
C THR A 267 25.58 -7.22 -3.25
N THR A 268 25.89 -6.22 -4.08
CA THR A 268 25.00 -5.08 -4.32
C THR A 268 25.31 -4.49 -5.68
N SER A 269 24.29 -4.11 -6.45
CA SER A 269 24.49 -3.44 -7.74
C SER A 269 23.44 -2.38 -8.00
N LYS A 270 23.83 -1.29 -8.68
CA LYS A 270 22.93 -0.29 -9.26
C LYS A 270 23.24 -0.17 -10.75
N MET A 271 22.22 -0.19 -11.59
CA MET A 271 22.37 -0.14 -13.05
C MET A 271 21.37 0.84 -13.64
N HIS A 272 21.83 1.66 -14.59
CA HIS A 272 20.97 2.57 -15.35
C HIS A 272 21.33 2.53 -16.83
N ARG A 273 20.30 2.66 -17.67
CA ARG A 273 20.42 2.87 -19.11
C ARG A 273 19.80 4.20 -19.48
N LEU A 274 20.51 5.01 -20.24
CA LEU A 274 20.03 6.28 -20.76
C LEU A 274 20.32 6.35 -22.26
N GLY A 275 19.29 6.21 -23.09
CA GLY A 275 19.46 6.06 -24.53
C GLY A 275 20.22 4.79 -24.90
N ASP A 276 21.29 4.92 -25.68
CA ASP A 276 22.20 3.82 -26.04
C ASP A 276 23.37 3.67 -25.05
N GLN A 277 23.38 4.43 -23.95
CA GLN A 277 24.41 4.35 -22.91
C GLN A 277 23.96 3.49 -21.74
N PHE A 278 24.87 2.68 -21.24
CA PHE A 278 24.74 1.80 -20.10
C PHE A 278 25.77 2.18 -19.04
N ILE A 279 25.34 2.21 -17.77
CA ILE A 279 26.23 2.32 -16.62
C ILE A 279 25.80 1.34 -15.53
N ILE A 280 26.77 0.65 -14.94
CA ILE A 280 26.57 -0.22 -13.80
C ILE A 280 27.64 0.01 -12.74
N LEU A 281 27.19 0.02 -11.48
CA LEU A 281 28.01 0.01 -10.29
C LEU A 281 27.74 -1.30 -9.55
N MET A 282 28.78 -2.06 -9.23
CA MET A 282 28.69 -3.32 -8.51
C MET A 282 29.66 -3.32 -7.35
N HIS A 283 29.19 -3.72 -6.18
CA HIS A 283 30.02 -4.14 -5.08
C HIS A 283 30.23 -5.66 -5.18
N VAL A 284 31.49 -6.07 -5.15
CA VAL A 284 31.90 -7.47 -5.22
C VAL A 284 32.70 -7.83 -3.98
N SER A 285 32.31 -8.89 -3.29
CA SER A 285 33.08 -9.49 -2.20
C SER A 285 33.75 -10.79 -2.64
N TYR A 286 34.91 -11.12 -2.08
CA TYR A 286 35.61 -12.36 -2.34
C TYR A 286 36.53 -12.75 -1.17
N ASP A 287 36.81 -14.06 -1.08
CA ASP A 287 37.71 -14.63 -0.08
C ASP A 287 39.16 -14.58 -0.60
N LYS A 288 40.00 -13.73 0.01
CA LYS A 288 41.39 -13.52 -0.39
C LYS A 288 42.28 -14.76 -0.22
N GLU A 289 41.86 -15.75 0.57
CA GLU A 289 42.60 -17.00 0.73
C GLU A 289 42.36 -17.96 -0.44
N LYS A 290 41.21 -17.84 -1.11
CA LYS A 290 40.79 -18.73 -2.22
C LYS A 290 40.94 -18.09 -3.59
N VAL A 291 40.82 -16.76 -3.66
CA VAL A 291 40.80 -16.01 -4.92
C VAL A 291 41.97 -15.04 -4.94
N ARG A 292 42.80 -15.14 -5.98
CA ARG A 292 43.85 -14.17 -6.25
C ARG A 292 43.22 -12.87 -6.75
N HIS A 293 43.57 -11.76 -6.08
CA HIS A 293 43.01 -10.45 -6.40
C HIS A 293 43.22 -10.05 -7.87
N LEU A 294 44.42 -10.28 -8.41
CA LEU A 294 44.75 -9.93 -9.80
C LEU A 294 43.90 -10.70 -10.81
N ASP A 295 43.74 -12.01 -10.62
CA ASP A 295 42.95 -12.88 -11.50
C ASP A 295 41.48 -12.41 -11.57
N LEU A 296 40.91 -12.00 -10.43
CA LEU A 296 39.56 -11.41 -10.38
C LEU A 296 39.48 -10.09 -11.14
N LEU A 297 40.46 -9.19 -10.95
CA LEU A 297 40.50 -7.90 -11.64
C LEU A 297 40.62 -8.07 -13.16
N GLU A 298 41.47 -9.00 -13.61
CA GLU A 298 41.67 -9.29 -15.03
C GLU A 298 40.43 -9.91 -15.67
N SER A 299 39.80 -10.89 -15.00
CA SER A 299 38.53 -11.49 -15.44
C SER A 299 37.47 -10.41 -15.72
N ILE A 300 37.30 -9.47 -14.79
CA ILE A 300 36.31 -8.40 -14.91
C ILE A 300 36.70 -7.42 -16.02
N ARG A 301 37.96 -7.01 -16.11
CA ARG A 301 38.44 -6.06 -17.13
C ARG A 301 38.31 -6.60 -18.56
N ASN A 302 38.48 -7.91 -18.73
CA ASN A 302 38.42 -8.56 -20.05
C ASN A 302 37.00 -8.87 -20.53
N THR A 303 35.96 -8.47 -19.77
CA THR A 303 34.56 -8.76 -20.12
C THR A 303 34.10 -8.06 -21.40
N SER A 304 34.63 -6.86 -21.69
CA SER A 304 34.27 -6.09 -22.87
C SER A 304 35.31 -5.00 -23.15
N GLU A 305 35.79 -4.92 -24.38
CA GLU A 305 36.64 -3.82 -24.86
C GLU A 305 35.86 -2.50 -25.03
N GLU A 306 34.53 -2.58 -25.14
CA GLU A 306 33.65 -1.43 -25.38
C GLU A 306 33.20 -0.73 -24.09
N LEU A 307 33.44 -1.35 -22.94
CA LEU A 307 33.12 -0.77 -21.64
C LEU A 307 34.36 -0.12 -21.03
N VAL A 308 34.19 1.09 -20.52
CA VAL A 308 35.16 1.70 -19.61
C VAL A 308 34.91 1.11 -18.23
N ILE A 309 35.77 0.17 -17.83
CA ILE A 309 35.69 -0.50 -16.52
C ILE A 309 36.73 0.09 -15.57
N LYS A 310 36.25 0.60 -14.43
CA LYS A 310 37.07 1.04 -13.30
C LYS A 310 36.81 0.16 -12.09
N ILE A 311 37.88 -0.31 -11.46
CA ILE A 311 37.78 -1.16 -10.27
C ILE A 311 38.59 -0.52 -9.15
N ASN A 312 37.93 -0.33 -8.00
CA ASN A 312 38.55 0.22 -6.79
C ASN A 312 38.44 -0.80 -5.66
N THR A 313 39.58 -1.10 -5.03
CA THR A 313 39.60 -1.93 -3.82
C THR A 313 39.12 -1.11 -2.63
N LEU A 314 38.16 -1.65 -1.89
CA LEU A 314 37.62 -1.03 -0.69
C LEU A 314 38.39 -1.55 0.52
N GLN A 315 38.71 -0.65 1.44
CA GLN A 315 39.25 -1.03 2.74
C GLN A 315 38.16 -0.93 3.80
N PRO A 316 38.11 -1.86 4.77
CA PRO A 316 37.33 -1.69 5.99
C PRO A 316 37.69 -0.34 6.65
N ARG A 317 36.68 0.45 7.02
CA ARG A 317 36.93 1.73 7.71
C ARG A 317 37.61 1.44 9.05
N ALA A 318 38.69 2.17 9.35
CA ALA A 318 39.37 2.08 10.65
C ALA A 318 38.54 2.66 11.82
N THR A 319 37.43 3.32 11.53
CA THR A 319 36.60 3.99 12.54
C THR A 319 35.51 3.08 13.09
N THR A 320 35.39 3.03 14.41
CA THR A 320 34.29 2.40 15.19
C THR A 320 32.91 3.02 14.95
N LEU A 321 32.79 3.95 13.98
CA LEU A 321 31.52 4.46 13.49
C LEU A 321 30.88 3.37 12.63
N ARG A 322 30.24 2.39 13.30
CA ARG A 322 29.23 1.52 12.68
C ARG A 322 28.40 2.40 11.75
N SER A 323 28.26 2.01 10.47
CA SER A 323 27.33 2.67 9.54
C SER A 323 26.03 2.96 10.29
N LYS A 324 25.81 4.23 10.67
CA LYS A 324 24.59 4.61 11.35
C LYS A 324 23.51 4.38 10.32
N THR A 325 22.65 3.41 10.61
CA THR A 325 21.35 3.29 9.96
C THR A 325 20.77 4.70 9.86
N PRO A 326 20.34 5.17 8.69
CA PRO A 326 19.82 6.53 8.58
C PRO A 326 18.72 6.72 9.61
N ASP A 327 18.76 7.85 10.31
CA ASP A 327 17.79 8.20 11.34
C ASP A 327 16.45 8.55 10.69
N THR A 328 16.49 9.11 9.48
CA THR A 328 15.31 9.45 8.68
C THR A 328 15.53 9.20 7.19
N LEU A 329 14.52 8.66 6.52
CA LEU A 329 14.44 8.47 5.07
C LEU A 329 13.38 9.41 4.49
N PHE A 330 13.67 9.95 3.31
CA PHE A 330 12.83 10.87 2.57
C PHE A 330 12.57 10.30 1.17
N ASN A 331 11.30 10.20 0.79
CA ASN A 331 10.89 9.79 -0.55
C ASN A 331 10.02 10.88 -1.17
N LEU A 332 10.53 11.55 -2.19
CA LEU A 332 9.83 12.60 -2.93
C LEU A 332 9.45 12.07 -4.32
N HIS A 333 8.16 12.15 -4.64
CA HIS A 333 7.63 11.95 -5.98
C HIS A 333 6.98 13.23 -6.46
N SER A 334 7.44 13.77 -7.59
CA SER A 334 6.99 15.04 -8.15
C SER A 334 6.59 14.92 -9.61
N ILE A 335 5.48 15.55 -9.99
CA ILE A 335 4.95 15.64 -11.35
C ILE A 335 4.57 17.10 -11.62
N GLY A 336 5.18 17.69 -12.63
CA GLY A 336 4.93 19.08 -13.02
C GLY A 336 5.21 19.35 -14.49
N PRO A 337 5.03 20.59 -14.95
CA PRO A 337 5.49 21.02 -16.26
C PRO A 337 7.02 20.93 -16.34
N ASP A 338 7.53 20.65 -17.54
CA ASP A 338 8.97 20.68 -17.78
C ASP A 338 9.48 22.13 -17.74
N ARG A 339 10.32 22.42 -16.74
CA ARG A 339 10.95 23.73 -16.54
C ARG A 339 12.45 23.55 -16.34
N LYS A 340 13.21 24.52 -16.86
CA LYS A 340 14.66 24.55 -16.67
C LYS A 340 14.99 24.65 -15.17
N GLY A 341 15.86 23.75 -14.70
CA GLY A 341 16.41 23.80 -13.34
C GLY A 341 15.60 23.09 -12.26
N VAL A 342 14.51 22.37 -12.60
CA VAL A 342 13.69 21.61 -11.63
C VAL A 342 14.55 20.67 -10.77
N VAL A 343 15.37 19.83 -11.42
CA VAL A 343 16.26 18.87 -10.72
C VAL A 343 17.29 19.60 -9.85
N ALA A 344 17.83 20.72 -10.31
CA ALA A 344 18.80 21.52 -9.56
C ALA A 344 18.18 22.13 -8.30
N GLN A 345 16.94 22.61 -8.39
CA GLN A 345 16.21 23.15 -7.23
C GLN A 345 15.96 22.07 -6.18
N TYR A 346 15.46 20.89 -6.59
CA TYR A 346 15.29 19.78 -5.66
C TYR A 346 16.62 19.36 -5.02
N ALA A 347 17.67 19.17 -5.82
CA ALA A 347 18.98 18.78 -5.31
C ALA A 347 19.53 19.79 -4.29
N LYS A 348 19.38 21.09 -4.58
CA LYS A 348 19.77 22.18 -3.66
C LYS A 348 18.95 22.13 -2.36
N THR A 349 17.64 21.89 -2.42
CA THR A 349 16.80 21.82 -1.22
C THR A 349 17.14 20.62 -0.35
N PHE A 350 17.44 19.45 -0.92
CA PHE A 350 17.94 18.30 -0.14
C PHE A 350 19.26 18.66 0.56
N HIS A 351 20.21 19.24 -0.18
CA HIS A 351 21.51 19.64 0.36
C HIS A 351 21.41 20.68 1.50
N GLU A 352 20.65 21.76 1.30
CA GLU A 352 20.47 22.83 2.30
C GLU A 352 19.80 22.37 3.60
N ASN A 353 19.11 21.22 3.57
CA ASN A 353 18.45 20.63 4.73
C ASN A 353 19.23 19.43 5.31
N ASN A 354 20.50 19.25 4.93
CA ASN A 354 21.37 18.15 5.39
C ASN A 354 20.85 16.75 5.03
N ILE A 355 20.10 16.62 3.94
CA ILE A 355 19.60 15.34 3.44
C ILE A 355 20.50 14.90 2.28
N ASN A 356 21.10 13.72 2.41
CA ASN A 356 21.86 13.11 1.31
C ASN A 356 20.90 12.55 0.26
N ILE A 357 21.23 12.62 -1.03
CA ILE A 357 20.46 11.98 -2.09
C ILE A 357 21.06 10.60 -2.34
N GLU A 358 20.24 9.57 -2.17
CA GLU A 358 20.62 8.17 -2.37
C GLU A 358 20.34 7.69 -3.80
N THR A 359 19.23 8.16 -4.35
CA THR A 359 18.74 7.82 -5.69
C THR A 359 17.97 9.02 -6.23
N LEU A 360 18.20 9.38 -7.50
CA LEU A 360 17.43 10.39 -8.21
C LEU A 360 17.13 9.88 -9.61
N SER A 361 15.87 9.87 -9.99
CA SER A 361 15.39 9.57 -11.34
C SER A 361 14.53 10.71 -11.82
N SER A 362 14.69 11.11 -13.08
CA SER A 362 13.85 12.13 -13.70
C SER A 362 13.58 11.80 -15.15
N GLU A 363 12.37 12.03 -15.62
CA GLU A 363 11.98 11.72 -16.99
C GLU A 363 10.90 12.67 -17.50
N LEU A 364 10.97 13.00 -18.79
CA LEU A 364 9.89 13.68 -19.51
C LEU A 364 8.92 12.64 -20.08
N LYS A 365 7.63 12.82 -19.80
CA LYS A 365 6.56 11.93 -20.23
C LYS A 365 5.44 12.66 -20.93
N VAL A 366 4.68 11.93 -21.74
CA VAL A 366 3.44 12.42 -22.34
C VAL A 366 2.28 11.66 -21.71
N VAL A 367 1.40 12.36 -21.02
CA VAL A 367 0.24 11.79 -20.32
C VAL A 367 -1.00 12.51 -20.79
N HIS A 368 -1.96 11.78 -21.35
CA HIS A 368 -3.19 12.35 -21.96
C HIS A 368 -2.91 13.48 -22.97
N GLY A 369 -1.80 13.39 -23.71
CA GLY A 369 -1.38 14.41 -24.69
C GLY A 369 -0.61 15.61 -24.11
N GLU A 370 -0.50 15.71 -22.79
CA GLU A 370 0.28 16.76 -22.12
C GLU A 370 1.70 16.27 -21.76
N ARG A 371 2.70 17.12 -21.98
CA ARG A 371 4.07 16.87 -21.53
C ARG A 371 4.21 17.18 -20.04
N VAL A 372 4.64 16.19 -19.27
CA VAL A 372 4.88 16.30 -17.84
C VAL A 372 6.28 15.81 -17.51
N PHE A 373 6.95 16.49 -16.59
CA PHE A 373 8.24 16.11 -16.06
C PHE A 373 8.04 15.44 -14.71
N VAL A 374 8.55 14.21 -14.58
CA VAL A 374 8.44 13.39 -13.37
C VAL A 374 9.80 13.32 -12.71
N VAL A 375 9.85 13.51 -11.40
CA VAL A 375 11.07 13.43 -10.58
C VAL A 375 10.81 12.58 -9.35
N ASP A 376 11.66 11.56 -9.17
CA ASP A 376 11.68 10.67 -8.03
C ASP A 376 13.02 10.83 -7.30
N ILE A 377 12.98 11.15 -6.01
CA ILE A 377 14.18 11.34 -5.18
C ILE A 377 14.04 10.55 -3.88
N GLU A 378 15.04 9.71 -3.63
CA GLU A 378 15.28 9.08 -2.34
C GLU A 378 16.39 9.85 -1.64
N GLY A 379 16.16 10.23 -0.39
CA GLY A 379 17.19 10.82 0.46
C GLY A 379 17.23 10.22 1.85
N SER A 380 18.37 10.41 2.50
CA SER A 380 18.67 9.87 3.82
C SER A 380 19.33 10.93 4.70
N ASP A 381 19.07 10.86 6.00
CA ASP A 381 19.82 11.58 7.01
C ASP A 381 20.48 10.60 7.97
N HIS A 382 21.81 10.52 7.91
CA HIS A 382 22.63 9.64 8.74
C HIS A 382 23.09 10.29 10.06
N ASN A 383 22.85 11.58 10.25
CA ASN A 383 23.37 12.35 11.37
C ASN A 383 22.29 12.96 12.27
N GLY A 384 21.00 12.76 11.95
CA GLY A 384 19.88 13.35 12.67
C GLY A 384 19.86 14.88 12.59
N ARG A 385 20.39 15.45 11.51
CA ARG A 385 20.51 16.90 11.28
C ARG A 385 19.48 17.44 10.29
N ALA A 386 18.60 16.59 9.77
CA ALA A 386 17.60 17.01 8.80
C ALA A 386 16.55 17.93 9.45
N ASN A 387 16.38 19.11 8.86
CA ASN A 387 15.31 20.02 9.26
C ASN A 387 14.02 19.68 8.49
N ILE A 388 13.21 18.76 9.04
CA ILE A 388 12.02 18.24 8.37
C ILE A 388 10.97 19.35 8.10
N GLU A 389 10.77 20.26 9.05
CA GLU A 389 9.78 21.34 8.91
C GLU A 389 10.19 22.33 7.83
N GLN A 390 11.43 22.82 7.88
CA GLN A 390 11.97 23.72 6.86
C GLN A 390 12.00 23.06 5.47
N PHE A 391 12.28 21.76 5.40
CA PHE A 391 12.27 21.02 4.15
C PHE A 391 10.86 20.96 3.54
N LYS A 392 9.83 20.70 4.36
CA LYS A 392 8.43 20.72 3.91
C LYS A 392 8.01 22.11 3.40
N ASP A 393 8.36 23.16 4.12
CA ASP A 393 8.04 24.54 3.72
C ASP A 393 8.71 24.92 2.40
N LYS A 394 9.99 24.58 2.23
CA LYS A 394 10.71 24.82 0.97
C LYS A 394 10.12 24.02 -0.20
N LEU A 395 9.67 22.78 0.05
CA LEU A 395 9.01 21.98 -0.99
C LEU A 395 7.65 22.57 -1.41
N GLU A 396 6.87 23.11 -0.48
CA GLU A 396 5.63 23.83 -0.81
C GLU A 396 5.89 25.10 -1.61
N ASN A 397 7.00 25.81 -1.35
CA ASN A 397 7.41 26.94 -2.18
C ASN A 397 7.81 26.50 -3.59
N ILE A 398 8.62 25.44 -3.72
CA ILE A 398 8.99 24.87 -5.02
C ILE A 398 7.74 24.45 -5.81
N LYS A 399 6.76 23.86 -5.13
CA LYS A 399 5.51 23.45 -5.76
C LYS A 399 4.78 24.63 -6.41
N LYS A 400 4.77 25.80 -5.75
CA LYS A 400 4.18 27.03 -6.27
C LYS A 400 5.02 27.63 -7.39
N ASP A 401 6.33 27.75 -7.20
CA ASP A 401 7.23 28.42 -8.14
C ASP A 401 7.35 27.67 -9.47
N LEU A 402 7.35 26.33 -9.41
CA LEU A 402 7.47 25.46 -10.58
C LEU A 402 6.13 25.00 -11.16
N ASP A 403 5.00 25.40 -10.55
CA ASP A 403 3.65 24.97 -10.95
C ASP A 403 3.51 23.43 -10.96
N VAL A 404 4.06 22.78 -9.93
CA VAL A 404 4.07 21.33 -9.81
C VAL A 404 2.66 20.84 -9.47
N LYS A 405 2.08 20.04 -10.37
CA LYS A 405 0.73 19.50 -10.22
C LYS A 405 0.62 18.58 -9.01
N THR A 406 1.65 17.77 -8.74
CA THR A 406 1.65 16.82 -7.62
C THR A 406 3.05 16.68 -7.05
N ALA A 407 3.20 16.89 -5.74
CA ALA A 407 4.41 16.58 -5.00
C ALA A 407 4.01 15.77 -3.76
N LYS A 408 4.39 14.50 -3.70
CA LYS A 408 4.15 13.60 -2.58
C LYS A 408 5.47 13.36 -1.86
N LEU A 409 5.54 13.75 -0.59
CA LEU A 409 6.68 13.49 0.28
C LEU A 409 6.28 12.46 1.34
N GLN A 410 7.00 11.35 1.42
CA GLN A 410 6.93 10.39 2.50
C GLN A 410 8.21 10.47 3.34
N ILE A 411 8.04 10.43 4.66
CA ILE A 411 9.15 10.49 5.62
C ILE A 411 9.00 9.32 6.57
N SER A 412 10.06 8.53 6.71
CA SER A 412 10.12 7.38 7.62
C SER A 412 11.26 7.60 8.62
N ASN A 413 10.96 7.60 9.91
CA ASN A 413 11.94 7.83 10.97
C ASN A 413 12.08 6.57 11.85
N LYS A 414 13.32 6.27 12.28
CA LYS A 414 13.66 5.17 13.18
C LYS A 414 12.84 5.13 14.47
N ASP A 415 12.50 6.29 15.01
CA ASP A 415 11.88 6.41 16.35
C ASP A 415 10.34 6.39 16.33
N LEU A 416 9.70 6.54 15.17
CA LEU A 416 8.23 6.54 15.07
C LEU A 416 7.60 5.15 15.22
N ASN A 417 8.39 4.07 15.07
CA ASN A 417 7.92 2.68 15.25
C ASN A 417 8.05 2.16 16.70
N LYS A 418 8.36 3.03 17.68
CA LYS A 418 8.52 2.68 19.09
C LYS A 418 7.45 3.24 20.03
N ARG A 419 6.39 3.89 19.54
CA ARG A 419 5.32 4.46 20.38
C ARG A 419 3.95 3.89 20.08
#